data_AF-A0A8U0AS07-F1
#
_entry.id   AF-A0A8U0AS07-F1
#
_cell.length_a   1.000
_cell.length_b   1.000
_cell.length_c   1.000
_cell.angle_alpha   90.00
_cell.angle_beta   90.00
_cell.angle_gamma   90.00
#
_symmetry.space_group_name_H-M   'P 1'
#
loop_
_entity.id
_entity.type
_entity.pdbx_description
1 polymer ?
#
loop_
_entity_poly.entity_id
_entity_poly.type
_entity_poly.pdbx_seq_one_letter_code
_entity_poly.pdbx_strand_id
1 'polypeptide(L)'
;MTREDPREQQNLLTAFIDGSNVYGSDQQALDELRAPKGKMKTTGNGKLLPKGKDEDCIRTDAPYCFMAGDERVHVFPGLTALHTLFVRIHNQIAEELYVNTVFDDEEIFHETRKIVSALLQ
;
A
#
# COMPACT_ATOMS: atom_id res chain seq x y z
N MET A 1 41.88 -13.31 -16.37
CA MET A 1 40.66 -14.13 -16.46
C MET A 1 39.58 -13.35 -15.73
N THR A 2 38.80 -12.55 -16.46
CA THR A 2 37.67 -11.81 -15.88
C THR A 2 36.56 -12.81 -15.63
N ARG A 3 36.14 -12.96 -14.38
CA ARG A 3 34.97 -13.76 -14.02
C ARG A 3 33.75 -13.12 -14.68
N GLU A 4 33.16 -13.79 -15.66
CA GLU A 4 31.84 -13.41 -16.17
C GLU A 4 30.80 -13.85 -15.13
N ASP A 5 30.13 -12.88 -14.51
CA ASP A 5 29.01 -13.20 -13.63
C ASP A 5 27.77 -13.52 -14.50
N PRO A 6 27.08 -14.65 -14.22
CA PRO A 6 25.91 -15.06 -14.98
C PRO A 6 24.77 -14.04 -14.84
N ARG A 7 23.94 -13.93 -15.88
CA ARG A 7 22.77 -13.05 -15.86
C ARG A 7 21.76 -13.47 -14.80
N GLU A 8 21.35 -12.53 -13.95
CA GLU A 8 20.31 -12.72 -12.91
C GLU A 8 19.10 -11.79 -13.13
N GLN A 9 18.03 -11.99 -12.35
CA GLN A 9 16.83 -11.16 -12.32
C GLN A 9 16.78 -10.34 -11.03
N GLN A 10 16.09 -9.20 -11.06
CA GLN A 10 15.91 -8.32 -9.91
C GLN A 10 14.52 -8.53 -9.29
N ASN A 11 14.47 -8.55 -7.95
CA ASN A 11 13.22 -8.39 -7.22
C ASN A 11 13.04 -6.91 -6.88
N LEU A 12 11.96 -6.30 -7.37
CA LEU A 12 11.63 -4.90 -7.11
C LEU A 12 10.84 -4.72 -5.80
N LEU A 13 10.43 -5.82 -5.16
CA LEU A 13 9.69 -5.80 -3.91
C LEU A 13 10.58 -6.17 -2.72
N THR A 14 10.14 -5.81 -1.52
CA THR A 14 10.75 -6.34 -0.30
C THR A 14 10.57 -7.86 -0.24
N ALA A 15 11.59 -8.58 0.23
CA ALA A 15 11.53 -10.05 0.31
C ALA A 15 10.70 -10.58 1.49
N PHE A 16 10.30 -9.70 2.42
CA PHE A 16 9.62 -10.07 3.66
C PHE A 16 8.09 -10.02 3.49
N ILE A 17 7.37 -10.75 4.35
CA ILE A 17 5.92 -10.58 4.50
C ILE A 17 5.68 -9.36 5.41
N ASP A 18 5.81 -8.17 4.85
CA ASP A 18 5.80 -6.90 5.58
C ASP A 18 4.66 -5.95 5.13
N GLY A 19 3.79 -6.40 4.24
CA GLY A 19 2.71 -5.60 3.67
C GLY A 19 3.18 -4.58 2.62
N SER A 20 4.34 -4.77 1.98
CA SER A 20 4.80 -3.92 0.87
C SER A 20 3.79 -3.79 -0.28
N ASN A 21 2.92 -4.78 -0.47
CA ASN A 21 1.79 -4.67 -1.41
C ASN A 21 0.73 -3.62 -1.00
N VAL A 22 0.72 -3.18 0.26
CA VAL A 22 -0.12 -2.10 0.79
C VAL A 22 0.68 -0.80 0.89
N TYR A 23 1.93 -0.87 1.35
CA TYR A 23 2.75 0.28 1.76
C TYR A 23 3.79 0.75 0.75
N GLY A 24 4.03 0.00 -0.33
CA GLY A 24 5.15 0.24 -1.23
C GLY A 24 6.42 -0.48 -0.79
N SER A 25 7.35 -0.66 -1.72
CA SER A 25 8.67 -1.27 -1.48
C SER A 25 9.81 -0.25 -1.39
N ASP A 26 9.51 1.03 -1.57
CA ASP A 26 10.42 2.15 -1.42
C ASP A 26 9.72 3.35 -0.75
N GLN A 27 10.52 4.32 -0.31
CA GLN A 27 10.03 5.48 0.44
C GLN A 27 9.15 6.40 -0.41
N GLN A 28 9.44 6.53 -1.71
CA GLN A 28 8.69 7.42 -2.59
C GLN A 28 7.25 6.89 -2.77
N ALA A 29 7.10 5.60 -3.06
CA ALA A 29 5.81 4.94 -3.17
C ALA A 29 5.02 5.05 -1.85
N LEU A 30 5.70 4.86 -0.72
CA LEU A 30 5.09 5.01 0.59
C LEU A 30 4.56 6.43 0.81
N ASP A 31 5.38 7.46 0.57
CA ASP A 31 5.00 8.86 0.76
C ASP A 31 3.81 9.28 -0.14
N GLU A 32 3.76 8.73 -1.36
CA GLU A 32 2.64 8.95 -2.28
C GLU A 32 1.32 8.33 -1.76
N LEU A 33 1.40 7.27 -0.95
CA LEU A 33 0.25 6.55 -0.42
C LEU A 33 -0.22 7.04 0.96
N ARG A 34 0.61 7.81 1.70
CA ARG A 34 0.31 8.26 3.06
C ARG A 34 -0.69 9.42 3.14
N ALA A 35 -1.53 9.42 4.17
CA ALA A 35 -2.46 10.49 4.52
C ALA A 35 -2.24 10.93 5.97
N PRO A 36 -2.66 12.15 6.34
CA PRO A 36 -2.57 12.62 7.72
C PRO A 36 -3.34 11.72 8.71
N LYS A 37 -2.96 11.80 9.98
CA LYS A 37 -3.45 11.01 11.13
C LYS A 37 -3.05 9.52 11.08
N GLY A 38 -1.86 9.24 10.55
CA GLY A 38 -1.26 7.93 10.45
C GLY A 38 -2.02 7.01 9.51
N LYS A 39 -2.69 7.59 8.50
CA LYS A 39 -3.58 6.87 7.57
C LYS A 39 -2.95 6.66 6.22
N MET A 40 -3.61 5.85 5.41
CA MET A 40 -3.41 5.70 3.98
C MET A 40 -4.43 6.52 3.20
N LYS A 41 -4.02 7.10 2.06
CA LYS A 41 -4.89 7.84 1.15
C LYS A 41 -6.01 6.92 0.66
N THR A 42 -7.19 7.50 0.52
CA THR A 42 -8.39 6.81 0.03
C THR A 42 -9.25 7.79 -0.76
N THR A 43 -10.20 7.25 -1.52
CA THR A 43 -11.24 8.03 -2.20
C THR A 43 -12.62 7.42 -1.95
N GLY A 44 -13.68 8.00 -2.54
CA GLY A 44 -15.05 7.51 -2.36
C GLY A 44 -15.50 7.50 -0.90
N ASN A 45 -15.13 8.54 -0.13
CA ASN A 45 -15.38 8.65 1.31
C ASN A 45 -14.72 7.53 2.13
N GLY A 46 -13.46 7.19 1.82
CA GLY A 46 -12.70 6.18 2.56
C GLY A 46 -12.98 4.73 2.14
N LYS A 47 -13.73 4.52 1.06
CA LYS A 47 -14.18 3.19 0.64
C LYS A 47 -13.31 2.56 -0.45
N LEU A 48 -12.56 3.36 -1.20
CA LEU A 48 -11.79 2.93 -2.36
C LEU A 48 -10.33 3.39 -2.25
N LEU A 49 -9.45 2.70 -2.97
CA LEU A 49 -8.03 3.06 -3.12
C LEU A 49 -7.85 4.44 -3.76
N PRO A 50 -6.73 5.13 -3.50
CA PRO A 50 -6.45 6.44 -4.09
C PRO A 50 -6.36 6.37 -5.62
N LYS A 51 -6.54 7.51 -6.28
CA LYS A 51 -6.42 7.63 -7.73
C LYS A 51 -4.94 7.53 -8.12
N GLY A 52 -4.62 6.61 -9.02
CA GLY A 52 -3.35 6.48 -9.71
C GLY A 52 -3.29 7.31 -10.99
N LYS A 53 -2.25 7.07 -11.78
CA LYS A 53 -2.07 7.69 -13.10
C LYS A 53 -2.94 6.97 -14.12
N ASP A 54 -3.36 7.69 -15.16
CA ASP A 54 -4.21 7.10 -16.21
C ASP A 54 -3.49 6.01 -17.02
N GLU A 55 -2.16 6.01 -17.01
CA GLU A 55 -1.30 5.02 -17.68
C GLU A 55 -1.16 3.71 -16.89
N ASP A 56 -1.53 3.70 -15.59
CA ASP A 56 -1.34 2.54 -14.71
C ASP A 56 -2.32 1.40 -15.01
N CYS A 57 -3.40 1.66 -15.75
CA CYS A 57 -4.42 0.65 -16.05
C CYS A 57 -5.13 0.90 -17.39
N ILE A 58 -5.70 -0.17 -17.96
CA ILE A 58 -6.57 -0.06 -19.12
C ILE A 58 -7.99 0.29 -18.64
N ARG A 59 -8.49 1.44 -19.07
CA ARG A 59 -9.81 1.95 -18.68
C ARG A 59 -10.84 1.69 -19.78
N THR A 60 -11.76 0.76 -19.54
CA THR A 60 -12.99 0.61 -20.36
C THR A 60 -14.14 1.40 -19.76
N ASP A 61 -14.51 1.13 -18.50
CA ASP A 61 -15.63 1.79 -17.80
C ASP A 61 -15.24 2.41 -16.44
N ALA A 62 -13.94 2.34 -16.07
CA ALA A 62 -13.47 2.87 -14.80
C ALA A 62 -13.19 4.38 -14.87
N PRO A 63 -13.62 5.17 -13.87
CA PRO A 63 -13.43 6.63 -13.86
C PRO A 63 -11.98 7.06 -13.61
N TYR A 64 -11.13 6.19 -13.09
CA TYR A 64 -9.69 6.39 -12.87
C TYR A 64 -9.03 5.05 -12.53
N CYS A 65 -7.70 4.96 -12.66
CA CYS A 65 -6.91 3.83 -12.18
C CYS A 65 -6.68 3.93 -10.68
N PHE A 66 -6.59 2.80 -9.99
CA PHE A 66 -6.21 2.76 -8.57
C PHE A 66 -4.70 2.77 -8.37
N MET A 67 -4.24 3.34 -7.25
CA MET A 67 -2.87 3.26 -6.78
C MET A 67 -2.81 2.45 -5.49
N ALA A 68 -1.78 1.62 -5.33
CA ALA A 68 -1.51 0.81 -4.14
C ALA A 68 0.01 0.61 -3.98
N GLY A 69 0.44 -0.13 -2.96
CA GLY A 69 1.85 -0.47 -2.76
C GLY A 69 2.46 -1.41 -3.80
N ASP A 70 1.61 -2.09 -4.58
CA ASP A 70 2.02 -2.93 -5.71
C ASP A 70 1.28 -2.50 -6.98
N GLU A 71 2.01 -2.34 -8.08
CA GLU A 71 1.48 -1.87 -9.37
C GLU A 71 0.46 -2.84 -9.99
N ARG A 72 0.47 -4.12 -9.58
CA ARG A 72 -0.40 -5.16 -10.13
C ARG A 72 -1.80 -5.15 -9.53
N VAL A 73 -2.18 -4.07 -8.85
CA VAL A 73 -3.48 -3.88 -8.21
C VAL A 73 -4.67 -4.08 -9.17
N HIS A 74 -4.49 -3.93 -10.50
CA HIS A 74 -5.55 -4.08 -11.51
C HIS A 74 -5.59 -5.43 -12.24
N VAL A 75 -4.78 -6.43 -11.85
CA VAL A 75 -4.75 -7.75 -12.56
C VAL A 75 -6.13 -8.39 -12.62
N PHE A 76 -6.91 -8.31 -11.54
CA PHE A 76 -8.34 -8.65 -11.54
C PHE A 76 -9.05 -7.96 -10.38
N PRO A 77 -10.38 -7.75 -10.44
CA PRO A 77 -11.11 -6.99 -9.43
C PRO A 77 -11.02 -7.54 -8.00
N GLY A 78 -10.88 -8.86 -7.84
CA GLY A 78 -10.71 -9.48 -6.53
C GLY A 78 -9.39 -9.11 -5.85
N LEU A 79 -8.30 -8.95 -6.61
CA LEU A 79 -7.04 -8.44 -6.07
C LEU A 79 -7.18 -6.99 -5.64
N THR A 80 -7.79 -6.13 -6.47
CA THR A 80 -8.10 -4.75 -6.11
C THR A 80 -8.93 -4.67 -4.82
N ALA A 81 -9.90 -5.56 -4.65
CA ALA A 81 -10.72 -5.63 -3.44
C ALA A 81 -9.88 -5.99 -2.21
N LEU A 82 -8.89 -6.90 -2.32
CA LEU A 82 -7.98 -7.23 -1.23
C LEU A 82 -7.07 -6.05 -0.86
N HIS A 83 -6.48 -5.35 -1.83
CA HIS A 83 -5.73 -4.12 -1.55
C HIS A 83 -6.59 -3.08 -0.83
N THR A 84 -7.82 -2.88 -1.31
CA THR A 84 -8.78 -1.96 -0.69
C THR A 84 -9.10 -2.37 0.75
N LEU A 85 -9.28 -3.66 1.00
CA LEU A 85 -9.56 -4.20 2.33
C LEU A 85 -8.44 -3.86 3.31
N PHE A 86 -7.18 -4.14 2.97
CA PHE A 86 -6.06 -3.87 3.87
C PHE A 86 -5.82 -2.38 4.12
N VAL A 87 -6.03 -1.51 3.12
CA VAL A 87 -6.01 -0.05 3.32
C VAL A 87 -7.11 0.40 4.29
N ARG A 88 -8.31 -0.19 4.21
CA ARG A 88 -9.40 0.12 5.14
C ARG A 88 -9.12 -0.39 6.54
N ILE A 89 -8.54 -1.58 6.68
CA ILE A 89 -8.11 -2.14 7.97
C ILE A 89 -7.06 -1.21 8.61
N HIS A 90 -6.06 -0.78 7.84
CA HIS A 90 -5.07 0.19 8.30
C HIS A 90 -5.76 1.46 8.82
N ASN A 91 -6.61 2.09 8.01
CA ASN A 91 -7.27 3.34 8.40
C ASN A 91 -8.21 3.20 9.61
N GLN A 92 -8.81 2.02 9.80
CA GLN A 92 -9.63 1.71 10.97
C GLN A 92 -8.76 1.61 12.22
N ILE A 93 -7.65 0.85 12.17
CA ILE A 93 -6.74 0.73 13.31
C ILE A 93 -6.09 2.08 13.64
N ALA A 94 -5.68 2.85 12.63
CA ALA A 94 -5.11 4.18 12.83
C ALA A 94 -6.09 5.13 13.53
N GLU A 95 -7.39 5.09 13.20
CA GLU A 95 -8.42 5.87 13.90
C GLU A 95 -8.54 5.43 15.38
N GLU A 96 -8.55 4.13 15.64
CA GLU A 96 -8.62 3.61 17.02
C GLU A 96 -7.37 4.00 17.83
N LEU A 97 -6.18 3.93 17.25
CA LEU A 97 -4.95 4.37 17.92
C LEU A 97 -4.95 5.88 18.16
N TYR A 98 -5.42 6.67 17.19
CA TYR A 98 -5.54 8.12 17.33
C TYR A 98 -6.45 8.52 18.50
N VAL A 99 -7.53 7.77 18.75
CA VAL A 99 -8.48 8.05 19.85
C VAL A 99 -7.97 7.55 21.19
N ASN A 100 -7.27 6.41 21.21
CA ASN A 100 -6.96 5.69 22.46
C ASN A 100 -5.50 5.84 22.94
N THR A 101 -4.65 6.58 22.23
CA THR A 101 -3.24 6.73 22.56
C THR A 101 -2.79 8.20 22.53
N VAL A 102 -1.56 8.46 22.97
CA VAL A 102 -0.90 9.77 22.89
C VAL A 102 0.07 9.87 21.71
N PHE A 103 0.02 8.89 20.80
CA PHE A 103 0.96 8.78 19.69
C PHE A 103 0.77 9.90 18.68
N ASP A 104 1.88 10.33 18.09
CA ASP A 104 1.86 11.26 16.97
C ASP A 104 1.51 10.58 15.63
N ASP A 105 1.48 11.37 14.57
CA ASP A 105 1.13 10.93 13.22
C ASP A 105 2.01 9.78 12.70
N GLU A 106 3.30 9.83 13.00
CA GLU A 106 4.31 8.88 12.54
C GLU A 106 4.26 7.60 13.36
N GLU A 107 4.13 7.74 14.68
CA GLU A 107 3.95 6.62 15.60
C GLU A 107 2.69 5.81 15.27
N ILE A 108 1.54 6.47 15.04
CA ILE A 108 0.30 5.81 14.64
C ILE A 108 0.48 5.05 13.33
N PHE A 109 1.12 5.68 12.34
CA PHE A 109 1.35 5.05 11.05
C PHE A 109 2.17 3.75 11.19
N HIS A 110 3.29 3.82 11.93
CA HIS A 110 4.19 2.68 12.08
C HIS A 110 3.62 1.56 12.94
N GLU A 111 2.94 1.87 14.04
CA GLU A 111 2.29 0.84 14.86
C GLU A 111 1.14 0.18 14.10
N THR A 112 0.36 0.95 13.33
CA THR A 112 -0.68 0.40 12.45
C THR A 112 -0.07 -0.50 11.37
N ARG A 113 0.99 -0.03 10.70
CA ARG A 113 1.72 -0.81 9.68
C ARG A 113 2.19 -2.14 10.26
N LYS A 114 2.82 -2.12 11.42
CA LYS A 114 3.31 -3.31 12.13
C LYS A 114 2.20 -4.31 12.45
N ILE A 115 1.04 -3.86 12.92
CA ILE A 115 -0.13 -4.73 13.17
C ILE A 115 -0.62 -5.35 11.87
N VAL A 116 -0.79 -4.57 10.81
CA VAL A 116 -1.26 -5.09 9.51
C VAL A 116 -0.26 -6.05 8.88
N SER A 117 1.04 -5.78 8.96
CA SER A 117 2.08 -6.71 8.52
C SER A 117 2.01 -8.03 9.28
N ALA A 118 1.74 -7.99 10.59
CA ALA A 118 1.54 -9.20 11.39
C ALA A 118 0.26 -9.97 11.01
N LEU A 119 -0.82 -9.30 10.59
CA LEU A 119 -2.03 -9.97 10.09
C LEU A 119 -1.81 -10.69 8.75
N LEU A 120 -0.79 -10.30 7.99
CA LEU A 120 -0.44 -10.91 6.70
C LEU A 120 0.45 -12.15 6.85
N GLN A 121 1.07 -12.35 8.02
CA GLN A 121 1.95 -13.48 8.34
C GLN A 121 1.17 -14.68 8.90
#